data_AF-A0A917WV33-F1
#
_entry.id   AF-A0A917WV33-F1
#
_cell.length_a   1.000
_cell.length_b   1.000
_cell.length_c   1.000
_cell.angle_alpha   90.00
_cell.angle_beta   90.00
_cell.angle_gamma   90.00
#
_symmetry.space_group_name_H-M   'P 1'
#
loop_
_entity.id
_entity.type
_entity.pdbx_description
1 polymer ?
#
loop_
_entity_poly.entity_id
_entity_poly.type
_entity_poly.pdbx_seq_one_letter_code
_entity_poly.pdbx_strand_id
1 'polypeptide(L)'
;MYLSSARAVRSGLAAIGVLVVALALVVVSRPDSASAHGSVTDPASRNWGCWSRWGSDFQNPNMANVDPMCWQAWQANPNTMWNWNGLYREGVAGNHQAAIPDGQLCSGGRTQNGFYASLDTVGTWTASTKPNQFTLTLTDQAQHGADYLLIYITKQGFDSTTQPLTWNSLELVNRTGRYAPAPQYQAQVNAGNRTGRHVVYTIWQASHLDQSYYICSDVIFTGGTGPSPSASASASASASPSPSRSASASPSPSRSASSSPPPAGGCSASYAKTSEWAGGFGANVTVTAGASGTNGWTVRLTWPNGQTITSYWNATITSSGGVSTATNVSYNGKLSAGQSTSFGFNGAWTGSNNAPTVSCTAT
;
A
#
# COMPACT_ATOMS: atom_id res chain seq x y z
N MET A 1 -42.76 84.62 -26.88
CA MET A 1 -44.23 84.61 -26.99
C MET A 1 -44.65 83.15 -27.18
N TYR A 2 -45.63 82.67 -26.41
CA TYR A 2 -46.07 81.28 -26.17
C TYR A 2 -45.14 80.43 -25.25
N LEU A 3 -45.37 80.25 -23.93
CA LEU A 3 -46.49 79.60 -23.18
C LEU A 3 -46.63 78.12 -23.59
N SER A 4 -46.62 77.10 -22.73
CA SER A 4 -47.14 76.96 -21.35
C SER A 4 -46.57 75.72 -20.63
N SER A 5 -46.65 75.77 -19.30
CA SER A 5 -46.25 74.80 -18.27
C SER A 5 -47.28 73.69 -17.97
N ALA A 6 -46.90 72.80 -17.02
CA ALA A 6 -47.67 71.90 -16.13
C ALA A 6 -47.73 70.41 -16.57
N ARG A 7 -47.61 69.36 -15.73
CA ARG A 7 -47.71 69.11 -14.27
C ARG A 7 -47.10 67.70 -14.00
N ALA A 8 -46.25 67.46 -12.99
CA ALA A 8 -46.54 66.97 -11.62
C ALA A 8 -46.30 65.45 -11.32
N VAL A 9 -45.23 65.19 -10.55
CA VAL A 9 -45.04 64.32 -9.35
C VAL A 9 -45.35 62.79 -9.38
N ARG A 10 -44.33 61.93 -9.14
CA ARG A 10 -44.10 61.16 -7.87
C ARG A 10 -43.04 60.03 -7.97
N SER A 11 -42.09 60.11 -7.03
CA SER A 11 -41.49 59.01 -6.23
C SER A 11 -40.52 57.99 -6.84
N GLY A 12 -39.32 57.89 -6.26
CA GLY A 12 -38.49 56.68 -6.33
C GLY A 12 -36.99 56.94 -6.15
N LEU A 13 -36.52 56.94 -4.90
CA LEU A 13 -35.10 56.76 -4.58
C LEU A 13 -34.63 55.37 -5.05
N ALA A 14 -33.54 55.30 -5.80
CA ALA A 14 -32.63 54.14 -5.76
C ALA A 14 -31.29 54.51 -6.38
N ALA A 15 -30.27 54.67 -5.53
CA ALA A 15 -28.88 54.56 -5.93
C ALA A 15 -28.63 53.14 -6.45
N ILE A 16 -28.00 53.00 -7.62
CA ILE A 16 -27.46 51.73 -8.09
C ILE A 16 -25.97 51.93 -8.33
N GLY A 17 -25.21 51.14 -7.58
CA GLY A 17 -23.77 51.20 -7.48
C GLY A 17 -23.04 50.56 -8.65
N VAL A 18 -21.78 50.97 -8.75
CA VAL A 18 -20.77 50.37 -9.61
C VAL A 18 -20.48 48.95 -9.11
N LEU A 19 -20.65 47.96 -9.98
CA LEU A 19 -20.20 46.58 -9.72
C LEU A 19 -19.26 46.16 -10.85
N VAL A 20 -17.96 46.38 -10.62
CA VAL A 20 -16.88 45.82 -11.43
C VAL A 20 -16.75 44.34 -11.03
N VAL A 21 -17.16 43.44 -11.92
CA VAL A 21 -16.94 41.99 -11.75
C VAL A 21 -15.53 41.68 -12.24
N ALA A 22 -14.58 41.53 -11.32
CA ALA A 22 -13.29 40.91 -11.61
C ALA A 22 -13.48 39.39 -11.70
N LEU A 23 -13.37 38.82 -12.90
CA LEU A 23 -13.29 37.38 -13.09
C LEU A 23 -11.91 36.90 -12.59
N ALA A 24 -11.85 36.45 -11.33
CA ALA A 24 -10.72 35.67 -10.86
C ALA A 24 -10.85 34.26 -11.47
N LEU A 25 -9.98 33.94 -12.44
CA LEU A 25 -9.71 32.57 -12.86
C LEU A 25 -9.10 31.82 -11.66
N VAL A 26 -9.95 31.22 -10.85
CA VAL A 26 -9.52 30.24 -9.85
C VAL A 26 -9.12 29.00 -10.65
N VAL A 27 -7.82 28.89 -10.94
CA VAL A 27 -7.22 27.61 -11.30
C VAL A 27 -7.37 26.74 -10.06
N VAL A 28 -8.41 25.91 -10.03
CA VAL A 28 -8.54 24.84 -9.04
C VAL A 28 -7.45 23.85 -9.40
N SER A 29 -6.26 24.02 -8.82
CA SER A 29 -5.28 22.96 -8.72
C SER A 29 -6.00 21.80 -8.04
N ARG A 30 -6.31 20.77 -8.83
CA ARG A 30 -6.75 19.49 -8.26
C ARG A 30 -5.63 19.08 -7.30
N PRO A 31 -5.92 18.74 -6.04
CA PRO A 31 -4.94 18.02 -5.26
C PRO A 31 -4.67 16.73 -6.05
N ASP A 32 -3.48 16.60 -6.62
CA ASP A 32 -3.01 15.32 -7.11
C ASP A 32 -3.19 14.34 -5.97
N SER A 33 -3.98 13.30 -6.20
CA SER A 33 -4.13 12.24 -5.23
C SER A 33 -2.73 11.75 -4.88
N ALA A 34 -2.38 11.72 -3.60
CA ALA A 34 -1.11 11.17 -3.15
C ALA A 34 -1.04 9.71 -3.59
N SER A 35 -0.38 9.48 -4.73
CA SER A 35 -0.20 8.19 -5.35
C SER A 35 0.86 7.42 -4.57
N ALA A 36 0.49 6.34 -3.88
CA ALA A 36 1.45 5.39 -3.33
C ALA A 36 2.26 4.78 -4.52
N HIS A 37 3.52 5.13 -4.79
CA HIS A 37 4.80 4.81 -4.15
C HIS A 37 5.43 3.48 -4.65
N GLY A 38 6.62 3.08 -4.16
CA GLY A 38 7.41 1.94 -4.65
C GLY A 38 7.96 0.99 -3.57
N SER A 39 8.64 -0.09 -4.00
CA SER A 39 9.35 -1.03 -3.10
C SER A 39 10.47 -1.76 -3.85
N VAL A 40 11.33 -2.47 -3.11
CA VAL A 40 12.33 -3.37 -3.72
C VAL A 40 11.64 -4.64 -4.19
N THR A 41 11.65 -4.86 -5.50
CA THR A 41 11.01 -6.02 -6.13
C THR A 41 11.98 -7.17 -6.38
N ASP A 42 13.30 -6.89 -6.42
CA ASP A 42 14.34 -7.92 -6.47
C ASP A 42 15.62 -7.48 -5.72
N PRO A 43 16.13 -8.23 -4.72
CA PRO A 43 15.43 -9.30 -4.01
C PRO A 43 14.16 -8.76 -3.36
N ALA A 44 13.05 -9.48 -3.51
CA ALA A 44 11.74 -9.02 -3.05
C ALA A 44 11.75 -8.62 -1.57
N SER A 45 11.20 -7.45 -1.27
CA SER A 45 10.99 -7.01 0.11
C SER A 45 10.00 -7.92 0.85
N ARG A 46 9.97 -7.89 2.18
CA ARG A 46 9.09 -8.74 3.00
C ARG A 46 7.63 -8.63 2.58
N ASN A 47 7.08 -7.42 2.55
CA ASN A 47 5.67 -7.21 2.22
C ASN A 47 5.37 -7.38 0.72
N TRP A 48 6.23 -6.90 -0.19
CA TRP A 48 6.07 -7.16 -1.62
C TRP A 48 6.12 -8.66 -1.93
N GLY A 49 7.06 -9.39 -1.33
CA GLY A 49 7.20 -10.83 -1.49
C GLY A 49 5.98 -11.58 -0.97
N CYS A 50 5.46 -11.22 0.21
CA CYS A 50 4.22 -11.79 0.73
C CYS A 50 3.02 -11.48 -0.17
N TRP A 51 2.89 -10.24 -0.64
CA TRP A 51 1.85 -9.86 -1.60
C TRP A 51 1.96 -10.64 -2.91
N SER A 52 3.18 -10.77 -3.46
CA SER A 52 3.41 -11.44 -4.73
C SER A 52 3.15 -12.94 -4.67
N ARG A 53 3.48 -13.60 -3.57
CA ARG A 53 3.27 -15.05 -3.39
C ARG A 53 1.86 -15.40 -2.97
N TRP A 54 1.24 -14.58 -2.12
CA TRP A 54 0.00 -14.92 -1.42
C TRP A 54 -1.16 -13.99 -1.70
N GLY A 55 -0.98 -12.86 -2.40
CA GLY A 55 -2.07 -11.89 -2.61
C GLY A 55 -3.31 -12.52 -3.26
N SER A 56 -3.13 -13.38 -4.26
CA SER A 56 -4.23 -14.09 -4.91
C SER A 56 -4.87 -15.21 -4.07
N ASP A 57 -4.27 -15.56 -2.93
CA ASP A 57 -4.68 -16.70 -2.09
C ASP A 57 -4.40 -16.43 -0.60
N PHE A 58 -4.62 -15.19 -0.15
CA PHE A 58 -4.07 -14.69 1.11
C PHE A 58 -4.72 -15.30 2.37
N GLN A 59 -5.84 -16.01 2.19
CA GLN A 59 -6.56 -16.72 3.24
C GLN A 59 -6.23 -18.22 3.28
N ASN A 60 -5.33 -18.71 2.43
CA ASN A 60 -4.98 -20.13 2.40
C ASN A 60 -4.40 -20.58 3.75
N PRO A 61 -5.08 -21.50 4.48
CA PRO A 61 -4.63 -21.93 5.79
C PRO A 61 -3.30 -22.69 5.74
N ASN A 62 -2.93 -23.26 4.59
CA ASN A 62 -1.63 -23.92 4.43
C ASN A 62 -0.46 -22.93 4.48
N MET A 63 -0.69 -21.63 4.25
CA MET A 63 0.34 -20.59 4.39
C MET A 63 1.00 -20.63 5.77
N ALA A 64 0.25 -20.95 6.83
CA ALA A 64 0.79 -21.10 8.17
C ALA A 64 1.92 -22.14 8.27
N ASN A 65 1.91 -23.16 7.42
CA ASN A 65 2.90 -24.24 7.42
C ASN A 65 4.08 -23.94 6.49
N VAL A 66 3.83 -23.31 5.34
CA VAL A 66 4.84 -23.15 4.28
C VAL A 66 5.48 -21.76 4.22
N ASP A 67 4.81 -20.73 4.75
CA ASP A 67 5.29 -19.35 4.83
C ASP A 67 4.74 -18.68 6.10
N PRO A 68 5.14 -19.15 7.30
CA PRO A 68 4.59 -18.69 8.57
C PRO A 68 4.77 -17.19 8.80
N MET A 69 5.81 -16.59 8.22
CA MET A 69 6.07 -15.16 8.35
C MET A 69 5.14 -14.30 7.51
N CYS A 70 4.80 -14.72 6.29
CA CYS A 70 3.70 -14.08 5.56
C CYS A 70 2.36 -14.35 6.22
N TRP A 71 2.12 -15.56 6.74
CA TRP A 71 0.88 -15.88 7.45
C TRP A 71 0.64 -14.93 8.61
N GLN A 72 1.59 -14.78 9.53
CA GLN A 72 1.43 -13.85 10.66
C GLN A 72 1.26 -12.41 10.20
N ALA A 73 1.92 -12.00 9.10
CA ALA A 73 1.75 -10.65 8.57
C ALA A 73 0.33 -10.41 8.02
N TRP A 74 -0.20 -11.38 7.25
CA TRP A 74 -1.59 -11.35 6.74
C TRP A 74 -2.62 -11.37 7.87
N GLN A 75 -2.39 -12.16 8.93
CA GLN A 75 -3.27 -12.19 10.09
C GLN A 75 -3.21 -10.88 10.89
N ALA A 76 -2.04 -10.27 11.03
CA ALA A 76 -1.88 -9.02 11.76
C ALA A 76 -2.55 -7.85 11.04
N ASN A 77 -2.29 -7.68 9.74
CA ASN A 77 -2.95 -6.68 8.91
C ASN A 77 -2.75 -7.00 7.42
N PRO A 78 -3.80 -7.42 6.69
CA PRO A 78 -3.72 -7.66 5.25
C PRO A 78 -3.23 -6.44 4.47
N ASN A 79 -3.51 -5.23 4.96
CA ASN A 79 -3.13 -4.04 4.26
C ASN A 79 -1.60 -3.81 4.23
N THR A 80 -0.82 -4.49 5.09
CA THR A 80 0.66 -4.47 5.04
C THR A 80 1.16 -4.94 3.67
N MET A 81 0.48 -5.92 3.09
CA MET A 81 0.78 -6.49 1.77
C MET A 81 -0.01 -5.78 0.68
N TRP A 82 -1.26 -5.41 0.93
CA TRP A 82 -2.04 -4.67 -0.08
C TRP A 82 -1.48 -3.29 -0.38
N ASN A 83 -0.91 -2.62 0.63
CA ASN A 83 -0.19 -1.35 0.50
C ASN A 83 1.32 -1.60 0.54
N TRP A 84 1.80 -2.57 -0.23
CA TRP A 84 3.21 -3.00 -0.25
C TRP A 84 4.17 -1.86 -0.60
N ASN A 85 3.68 -0.85 -1.30
CA ASN A 85 4.42 0.32 -1.75
C ASN A 85 4.37 1.50 -0.77
N GLY A 86 3.55 1.46 0.28
CA GLY A 86 3.35 2.59 1.21
C GLY A 86 4.26 2.63 2.43
N LEU A 87 5.39 1.91 2.43
CA LEU A 87 6.29 1.82 3.59
C LEU A 87 7.32 2.96 3.58
N TYR A 88 6.89 4.15 3.99
CA TYR A 88 7.70 5.36 4.00
C TYR A 88 7.54 6.19 5.28
N ARG A 89 8.43 7.15 5.48
CA ARG A 89 8.28 8.26 6.42
C ARG A 89 8.55 9.57 5.71
N GLU A 90 7.94 10.64 6.22
CA GLU A 90 8.22 12.00 5.78
C GLU A 90 8.98 12.77 6.86
N GLY A 91 9.73 13.80 6.47
CA GLY A 91 10.36 14.73 7.41
C GLY A 91 11.51 14.11 8.22
N VAL A 92 12.19 13.09 7.70
CA VAL A 92 13.31 12.43 8.39
C VAL A 92 14.59 13.26 8.29
N ALA A 93 14.70 14.15 7.30
CA ALA A 93 15.84 15.03 7.08
C ALA A 93 17.19 14.29 7.07
N GLY A 94 17.21 13.06 6.55
CA GLY A 94 18.38 12.18 6.51
C GLY A 94 18.80 11.56 7.86
N ASN A 95 18.15 11.89 8.98
CA ASN A 95 18.47 11.33 10.29
C ASN A 95 17.74 10.00 10.54
N HIS A 96 18.05 9.01 9.71
CA HIS A 96 17.35 7.72 9.70
C HIS A 96 17.45 6.98 11.03
N GLN A 97 18.61 6.99 11.69
CA GLN A 97 18.79 6.26 12.97
C GLN A 97 17.96 6.85 14.11
N ALA A 98 17.79 8.18 14.16
CA ALA A 98 16.91 8.79 15.15
C ALA A 98 15.42 8.51 14.86
N ALA A 99 15.04 8.44 13.58
CA ALA A 99 13.66 8.19 13.17
C ALA A 99 13.24 6.72 13.34
N ILE A 100 14.18 5.78 13.25
CA ILE A 100 13.91 4.34 13.23
C ILE A 100 14.63 3.66 14.40
N PRO A 101 13.91 3.33 15.50
CA PRO A 101 14.51 2.59 16.60
C PRO A 101 14.97 1.18 16.21
N ASP A 102 15.94 0.64 16.96
CA ASP A 102 16.34 -0.76 16.86
C ASP A 102 15.12 -1.70 17.05
N GLY A 103 15.09 -2.79 16.27
CA GLY A 103 13.97 -3.73 16.22
C GLY A 103 12.74 -3.21 15.46
N GLN A 104 12.79 -2.01 14.88
CA GLN A 104 11.70 -1.42 14.09
C GLN A 104 12.12 -1.05 12.67
N LEU A 105 13.25 -1.59 12.20
CA LEU A 105 13.82 -1.20 10.91
C LEU A 105 12.93 -1.60 9.74
N CYS A 106 12.34 -2.80 9.78
CA CYS A 106 11.55 -3.35 8.68
C CYS A 106 10.12 -2.79 8.63
N SER A 107 9.64 -2.15 9.69
CA SER A 107 8.41 -1.36 9.68
C SER A 107 8.62 0.13 9.47
N GLY A 108 9.86 0.58 9.24
CA GLY A 108 10.19 2.01 9.15
C GLY A 108 9.86 2.76 10.43
N GLY A 109 10.18 2.20 11.60
CA GLY A 109 9.90 2.83 12.90
C GLY A 109 8.40 2.86 13.20
N ARG A 110 7.71 1.74 12.91
CA ARG A 110 6.25 1.58 13.04
C ARG A 110 5.49 2.70 12.33
N THR A 111 5.93 3.00 11.11
CA THR A 111 5.33 4.07 10.33
C THR A 111 3.86 3.80 10.03
N GLN A 112 3.12 4.85 9.66
CA GLN A 112 1.69 4.79 9.36
C GLN A 112 0.88 4.20 10.54
N ASN A 113 1.18 4.62 11.77
CA ASN A 113 0.53 4.15 13.00
C ASN A 113 0.68 2.63 13.22
N GLY A 114 1.88 2.09 13.01
CA GLY A 114 2.17 0.67 13.22
C GLY A 114 1.63 -0.25 12.14
N PHE A 115 1.22 0.31 11.00
CA PHE A 115 0.66 -0.44 9.89
C PHE A 115 1.57 -1.60 9.45
N TYR A 116 2.86 -1.35 9.36
CA TYR A 116 3.86 -2.33 8.92
C TYR A 116 4.55 -3.08 10.07
N ALA A 117 4.04 -3.00 11.30
CA ALA A 117 4.73 -3.55 12.49
C ALA A 117 4.96 -5.07 12.41
N SER A 118 4.12 -5.82 11.70
CA SER A 118 4.30 -7.27 11.51
C SER A 118 5.53 -7.64 10.68
N LEU A 119 6.13 -6.66 9.97
CA LEU A 119 7.38 -6.86 9.25
C LEU A 119 8.60 -6.89 10.17
N ASP A 120 8.48 -6.45 11.42
CA ASP A 120 9.55 -6.53 12.42
C ASP A 120 9.61 -7.89 13.13
N THR A 121 8.59 -8.75 12.95
CA THR A 121 8.54 -10.06 13.59
C THR A 121 9.77 -10.89 13.21
N VAL A 122 10.49 -11.37 14.22
CA VAL A 122 11.66 -12.23 14.07
C VAL A 122 11.22 -13.65 13.71
N GLY A 123 11.88 -14.26 12.74
CA GLY A 123 11.56 -15.62 12.29
C GLY A 123 12.05 -15.91 10.88
N THR A 124 11.70 -17.09 10.38
CA THR A 124 12.19 -17.62 9.10
C THR A 124 11.43 -17.03 7.92
N TRP A 125 11.66 -15.74 7.62
CA TRP A 125 11.10 -15.10 6.43
C TRP A 125 11.60 -15.80 5.16
N THR A 126 10.73 -15.97 4.16
CA THR A 126 11.15 -16.49 2.85
C THR A 126 12.22 -15.58 2.26
N ALA A 127 13.34 -16.17 1.87
CA ALA A 127 14.51 -15.45 1.41
C ALA A 127 14.84 -15.79 -0.05
N SER A 128 15.31 -14.79 -0.82
CA SER A 128 15.81 -15.00 -2.17
C SER A 128 17.26 -15.48 -2.14
N THR A 129 17.58 -16.56 -2.85
CA THR A 129 18.98 -16.96 -3.07
C THR A 129 19.66 -15.93 -3.98
N LYS A 130 20.79 -15.37 -3.56
CA LYS A 130 21.56 -14.40 -4.32
C LYS A 130 23.05 -14.75 -4.31
N PRO A 131 23.78 -14.53 -5.43
CA PRO A 131 25.24 -14.46 -5.39
C PRO A 131 25.69 -13.25 -4.56
N ASN A 132 26.97 -13.22 -4.16
CA ASN A 132 27.53 -12.10 -3.41
C ASN A 132 27.58 -10.80 -4.21
N GLN A 133 27.54 -10.87 -5.54
CA GLN A 133 27.39 -9.73 -6.42
C GLN A 133 26.06 -9.84 -7.18
N PHE A 134 25.13 -8.93 -6.94
CA PHE A 134 23.83 -8.94 -7.60
C PHE A 134 23.32 -7.51 -7.82
N THR A 135 22.36 -7.37 -8.74
CA THR A 135 21.63 -6.13 -8.95
C THR A 135 20.38 -6.11 -8.09
N LEU A 136 20.24 -5.09 -7.25
CA LEU A 136 18.98 -4.76 -6.59
C LEU A 136 18.11 -3.94 -7.54
N THR A 137 16.81 -4.24 -7.62
CA THR A 137 15.80 -3.50 -8.40
C THR A 137 14.73 -2.95 -7.47
N LEU A 138 14.60 -1.63 -7.44
CA LEU A 138 13.49 -0.90 -6.84
C LEU A 138 12.50 -0.52 -7.93
N THR A 139 11.22 -0.80 -7.72
CA THR A 139 10.13 -0.38 -8.62
C THR A 139 9.38 0.78 -8.00
N ASP A 140 9.14 1.82 -8.77
CA ASP A 140 8.46 3.05 -8.37
C ASP A 140 7.35 3.38 -9.38
N GLN A 141 6.11 3.18 -8.97
CA GLN A 141 4.95 3.41 -9.84
C GLN A 141 4.71 4.89 -10.13
N ALA A 142 5.16 5.78 -9.23
CA ALA A 142 4.96 7.22 -9.32
C ALA A 142 6.16 7.95 -9.93
N GLN A 143 7.27 7.25 -10.17
CA GLN A 143 8.47 7.75 -10.84
C GLN A 143 9.02 9.02 -10.15
N HIS A 144 9.09 9.01 -8.83
CA HIS A 144 9.54 10.14 -8.03
C HIS A 144 11.01 10.49 -8.19
N GLY A 145 11.82 9.62 -8.81
CA GLY A 145 13.28 9.67 -8.75
C GLY A 145 13.80 9.26 -7.38
N ALA A 146 15.13 9.28 -7.23
CA ALA A 146 15.78 9.04 -5.96
C ALA A 146 16.94 9.99 -5.78
N ASP A 147 17.03 10.67 -4.64
CA ASP A 147 18.21 11.47 -4.29
C ASP A 147 19.39 10.55 -3.97
N TYR A 148 19.09 9.43 -3.30
CA TYR A 148 20.02 8.34 -3.07
C TYR A 148 19.28 7.06 -2.67
N LEU A 149 19.96 5.93 -2.85
CA LEU A 149 19.69 4.68 -2.17
C LEU A 149 20.84 4.41 -1.18
N LEU A 150 20.52 4.11 0.07
CA LEU A 150 21.47 3.51 1.01
C LEU A 150 21.13 2.03 1.13
N ILE A 151 22.12 1.16 0.85
CA ILE A 151 21.93 -0.28 0.89
C ILE A 151 22.84 -0.84 1.96
N TYR A 152 22.22 -1.43 2.97
CA TYR A 152 22.88 -2.10 4.07
C TYR A 152 22.68 -3.61 3.96
N ILE A 153 23.61 -4.37 4.52
CA ILE A 153 23.46 -5.82 4.71
C ILE A 153 23.86 -6.16 6.14
N THR A 154 23.13 -7.09 6.76
CA THR A 154 23.50 -7.62 8.07
C THR A 154 24.93 -8.18 8.07
N LYS A 155 25.66 -7.99 9.16
CA LYS A 155 27.03 -8.52 9.36
C LYS A 155 27.02 -10.05 9.36
N GLN A 156 28.13 -10.67 8.95
CA GLN A 156 28.28 -12.13 9.03
C GLN A 156 28.08 -12.60 10.48
N GLY A 157 27.32 -13.69 10.67
CA GLY A 157 26.98 -14.24 11.98
C GLY A 157 25.71 -13.68 12.62
N PHE A 158 25.07 -12.66 12.03
CA PHE A 158 23.73 -12.25 12.43
C PHE A 158 22.69 -13.28 11.99
N ASP A 159 21.84 -13.73 12.90
CA ASP A 159 20.76 -14.68 12.61
C ASP A 159 19.39 -13.97 12.59
N SER A 160 18.88 -13.69 11.39
CA SER A 160 17.59 -13.00 11.24
C SER A 160 16.37 -13.84 11.66
N THR A 161 16.56 -15.13 11.95
CA THR A 161 15.48 -16.01 12.43
C THR A 161 15.28 -15.95 13.93
N THR A 162 16.28 -15.45 14.68
CA THR A 162 16.25 -15.40 16.15
C THR A 162 16.60 -14.03 16.72
N GLN A 163 17.13 -13.11 15.92
CA GLN A 163 17.54 -11.79 16.37
C GLN A 163 16.75 -10.66 15.68
N PRO A 164 16.30 -9.63 16.42
CA PRO A 164 15.73 -8.44 15.81
C PRO A 164 16.80 -7.66 15.04
N LEU A 165 16.41 -7.04 13.93
CA LEU A 165 17.31 -6.19 13.15
C LEU A 165 17.64 -4.93 13.96
N THR A 166 18.90 -4.51 13.96
CA THR A 166 19.37 -3.29 14.64
C THR A 166 20.30 -2.53 13.72
N TRP A 167 20.49 -1.23 13.95
CA TRP A 167 21.49 -0.47 13.20
C TRP A 167 22.90 -1.02 13.38
N ASN A 168 23.22 -1.54 14.57
CA ASN A 168 24.53 -2.13 14.83
C ASN A 168 24.71 -3.50 14.14
N SER A 169 23.63 -4.21 13.78
CA SER A 169 23.74 -5.45 13.02
C SER A 169 24.00 -5.22 11.53
N LEU A 170 23.89 -3.98 11.04
CA LEU A 170 24.02 -3.60 9.64
C LEU A 170 25.42 -3.04 9.29
N GLU A 171 25.81 -3.21 8.04
CA GLU A 171 26.94 -2.55 7.40
C GLU A 171 26.47 -1.92 6.09
N LEU A 172 26.82 -0.65 5.84
CA LEU A 172 26.52 0.03 4.58
C LEU A 172 27.43 -0.53 3.49
N VAL A 173 26.85 -1.11 2.44
CA VAL A 173 27.61 -1.72 1.33
C VAL A 173 27.53 -0.90 0.04
N ASN A 174 26.52 -0.04 -0.10
CA ASN A 174 26.43 0.88 -1.22
C ASN A 174 25.66 2.15 -0.83
N ARG A 175 26.13 3.29 -1.34
CA ARG A 175 25.39 4.56 -1.40
C ARG A 175 25.42 5.03 -2.84
N THR A 176 24.26 5.11 -3.47
CA THR A 176 24.16 5.57 -4.86
C THR A 176 24.20 7.09 -4.95
N GLY A 177 24.36 7.59 -6.17
CA GLY A 177 23.98 8.96 -6.52
C GLY A 177 22.49 9.09 -6.80
N ARG A 178 22.13 10.21 -7.43
CA ARG A 178 20.75 10.54 -7.81
C ARG A 178 20.30 9.71 -9.02
N TYR A 179 19.05 9.26 -9.00
CA TYR A 179 18.33 8.71 -10.14
C TYR A 179 17.27 9.72 -10.61
N ALA A 180 17.18 9.91 -11.93
CA ALA A 180 16.08 10.64 -12.53
C ALA A 180 14.74 9.89 -12.36
N PRO A 181 13.59 10.57 -12.44
CA PRO A 181 12.27 9.95 -12.55
C PRO A 181 12.24 8.78 -13.54
N ALA A 182 11.97 7.58 -13.04
CA ALA A 182 11.90 6.35 -13.82
C ALA A 182 11.02 5.32 -13.11
N PRO A 183 10.45 4.33 -13.82
CA PRO A 183 9.64 3.28 -13.19
C PRO A 183 10.48 2.31 -12.34
N GLN A 184 11.80 2.28 -12.53
CA GLN A 184 12.72 1.40 -11.82
C GLN A 184 14.07 2.05 -11.57
N TYR A 185 14.68 1.71 -10.43
CA TYR A 185 16.05 2.07 -10.08
C TYR A 185 16.84 0.80 -9.78
N GLN A 186 18.05 0.71 -10.32
CA GLN A 186 18.92 -0.44 -10.14
C GLN A 186 20.23 -0.04 -9.47
N ALA A 187 20.66 -0.82 -8.48
CA ALA A 187 21.90 -0.61 -7.76
C ALA A 187 22.68 -1.92 -7.62
N GLN A 188 23.99 -1.86 -7.85
CA GLN A 188 24.86 -3.01 -7.61
C GLN A 188 25.03 -3.23 -6.11
N VAL A 189 24.99 -4.49 -5.68
CA VAL A 189 25.19 -4.89 -4.29
C VAL A 189 26.34 -5.87 -4.23
N ASN A 190 27.31 -5.57 -3.35
CA ASN A 190 28.42 -6.45 -3.04
C ASN A 190 28.32 -6.89 -1.58
N ALA A 191 28.00 -8.17 -1.36
CA ALA A 191 27.89 -8.77 -0.04
C ALA A 191 29.25 -9.14 0.58
N GLY A 192 30.36 -8.92 -0.13
CA GLY A 192 31.71 -9.29 0.33
C GLY A 192 31.83 -10.79 0.49
N ASN A 193 32.31 -11.26 1.64
CA ASN A 193 32.48 -12.68 1.95
C ASN A 193 31.27 -13.30 2.68
N ARG A 194 30.12 -12.61 2.69
CA ARG A 194 28.93 -13.09 3.41
C ARG A 194 28.40 -14.41 2.87
N THR A 195 27.92 -15.28 3.76
CA THR A 195 27.33 -16.56 3.42
C THR A 195 26.12 -16.85 4.29
N GLY A 196 25.17 -17.63 3.78
CA GLY A 196 23.96 -17.99 4.49
C GLY A 196 22.92 -16.88 4.53
N ARG A 197 22.05 -16.90 5.52
CA ARG A 197 20.89 -16.02 5.62
C ARG A 197 21.28 -14.62 6.09
N HIS A 198 20.79 -13.60 5.39
CA HIS A 198 20.99 -12.19 5.69
C HIS A 198 19.72 -11.37 5.43
N VAL A 199 19.73 -10.12 5.90
CA VAL A 199 18.76 -9.10 5.49
C VAL A 199 19.49 -8.02 4.72
N VAL A 200 18.98 -7.68 3.54
CA VAL A 200 19.33 -6.46 2.80
C VAL A 200 18.35 -5.38 3.22
N TYR A 201 18.85 -4.27 3.73
CA TYR A 201 18.04 -3.14 4.17
C TYR A 201 18.31 -1.94 3.26
N THR A 202 17.28 -1.53 2.52
CA THR A 202 17.37 -0.44 1.56
C THR A 202 16.61 0.77 2.07
N ILE A 203 17.29 1.91 2.11
CA ILE A 203 16.68 3.22 2.31
C ILE A 203 16.63 3.92 0.97
N TRP A 204 15.45 4.25 0.49
CA TRP A 204 15.26 5.06 -0.71
C TRP A 204 14.79 6.45 -0.30
N GLN A 205 15.60 7.48 -0.57
CA GLN A 205 15.17 8.87 -0.45
C GLN A 205 14.58 9.30 -1.80
N ALA A 206 13.27 9.49 -1.87
CA ALA A 206 12.62 9.95 -3.09
C ALA A 206 12.90 11.44 -3.33
N SER A 207 12.93 11.88 -4.60
CA SER A 207 13.34 13.26 -4.94
C SER A 207 12.21 14.29 -4.92
N HIS A 208 10.94 13.87 -4.82
CA HIS A 208 9.79 14.77 -4.90
C HIS A 208 9.51 15.55 -3.61
N LEU A 209 9.87 14.99 -2.44
CA LEU A 209 9.64 15.53 -1.09
C LEU A 209 10.70 14.94 -0.14
N ASP A 210 10.79 15.42 1.09
CA ASP A 210 11.51 14.68 2.14
C ASP A 210 10.72 13.44 2.57
N GLN A 211 10.84 12.39 1.76
CA GLN A 211 10.15 11.13 1.94
C GLN A 211 11.13 9.96 1.73
N SER A 212 11.32 9.17 2.79
CA SER A 212 12.23 8.03 2.80
C SER A 212 11.48 6.71 2.98
N TYR A 213 11.85 5.70 2.21
CA TYR A 213 11.31 4.34 2.27
C TYR A 213 12.28 3.41 2.97
N TYR A 214 11.76 2.44 3.73
CA TYR A 214 12.56 1.54 4.56
C TYR A 214 12.24 0.08 4.26
N ILE A 215 13.10 -0.58 3.50
CA ILE A 215 12.73 -1.80 2.79
C ILE A 215 13.65 -2.95 3.18
N CYS A 216 13.12 -3.94 3.90
CA CYS A 216 13.83 -5.18 4.23
C CYS A 216 13.57 -6.26 3.19
N SER A 217 14.62 -6.88 2.66
CA SER A 217 14.58 -8.07 1.81
C SER A 217 15.43 -9.19 2.43
N ASP A 218 14.84 -10.34 2.73
CA ASP A 218 15.57 -11.50 3.23
C ASP A 218 16.26 -12.24 2.07
N VAL A 219 17.53 -12.58 2.25
CA VAL A 219 18.35 -13.23 1.22
C VAL A 219 19.17 -14.39 1.80
N ILE A 220 19.57 -15.31 0.92
CA ILE A 220 20.55 -16.35 1.23
C ILE A 220 21.72 -16.20 0.27
N PHE A 221 22.89 -15.86 0.79
CA PHE A 221 24.13 -15.80 0.02
C PHE A 221 24.76 -17.19 -0.10
N THR A 222 24.99 -17.63 -1.33
CA THR A 222 25.60 -18.94 -1.59
C THR A 222 27.08 -19.01 -1.24
N GLY A 223 27.74 -17.86 -1.07
CA GLY A 223 29.19 -17.76 -0.93
C GLY A 223 29.89 -17.99 -2.26
N GLY A 224 30.70 -17.04 -2.71
CA GLY A 224 31.53 -17.23 -3.89
C GLY A 224 32.19 -15.97 -4.44
N THR A 225 33.51 -16.03 -4.62
CA THR A 225 34.23 -15.31 -5.67
C THR A 225 33.73 -15.87 -7.02
N GLY A 226 33.10 -15.06 -7.88
CA GLY A 226 32.38 -15.55 -9.09
C GLY A 226 33.27 -16.15 -10.20
N PRO A 227 32.72 -16.45 -11.41
CA PRO A 227 31.35 -16.75 -11.80
C PRO A 227 31.09 -18.27 -12.01
N SER A 228 29.79 -18.60 -12.10
CA SER A 228 29.13 -19.93 -12.15
C SER A 228 29.55 -20.87 -13.31
N PRO A 229 29.29 -22.18 -13.15
CA PRO A 229 28.35 -22.80 -14.10
C PRO A 229 27.17 -23.53 -13.44
N SER A 230 26.18 -23.74 -14.30
CA SER A 230 24.85 -24.32 -14.13
C SER A 230 24.84 -25.83 -13.82
N ALA A 231 23.91 -26.27 -12.96
CA ALA A 231 23.23 -27.58 -12.98
C ALA A 231 22.02 -27.47 -12.01
N SER A 232 20.76 -27.42 -12.45
CA SER A 232 19.92 -28.45 -13.08
C SER A 232 19.53 -29.62 -12.14
N ALA A 233 18.26 -29.55 -11.70
CA ALA A 233 17.29 -30.57 -11.29
C ALA A 233 17.67 -31.72 -10.34
N SER A 234 16.82 -31.96 -9.32
CA SER A 234 15.97 -33.17 -9.31
C SER A 234 14.85 -33.10 -8.25
N ALA A 235 13.65 -33.51 -8.65
CA ALA A 235 12.47 -33.72 -7.82
C ALA A 235 12.50 -35.10 -7.11
N SER A 236 11.73 -35.26 -6.02
CA SER A 236 10.95 -36.49 -5.78
C SER A 236 9.94 -36.31 -4.63
N ALA A 237 8.86 -37.11 -4.69
CA ALA A 237 7.57 -36.94 -4.02
C ALA A 237 7.25 -38.03 -2.95
N SER A 238 6.04 -37.93 -2.38
CA SER A 238 5.24 -38.94 -1.61
C SER A 238 5.55 -39.11 -0.10
N ALA A 239 4.61 -39.38 0.81
CA ALA A 239 3.16 -39.59 0.80
C ALA A 239 2.57 -39.41 2.23
N SER A 240 1.24 -39.27 2.31
CA SER A 240 0.38 -39.19 3.52
C SER A 240 0.31 -40.51 4.33
N PRO A 241 -0.19 -40.51 5.59
CA PRO A 241 -1.63 -40.74 5.78
C PRO A 241 -2.30 -39.92 6.92
N SER A 242 -3.63 -39.81 6.81
CA SER A 242 -4.61 -39.31 7.81
C SER A 242 -4.84 -40.35 8.94
N PRO A 243 -5.40 -39.99 10.13
CA PRO A 243 -6.87 -39.98 10.25
C PRO A 243 -7.53 -39.02 11.28
N SER A 244 -8.82 -38.81 11.02
CA SER A 244 -10.01 -38.68 11.90
C SER A 244 -10.34 -37.40 12.70
N ARG A 245 -11.66 -37.15 12.68
CA ARG A 245 -12.45 -35.99 13.09
C ARG A 245 -12.61 -35.89 14.61
N SER A 246 -12.70 -34.65 15.11
CA SER A 246 -13.58 -34.34 16.25
C SER A 246 -14.15 -32.93 16.10
N ALA A 247 -15.47 -32.83 16.16
CA ALA A 247 -16.23 -31.60 16.07
C ALA A 247 -16.30 -30.93 17.45
N SER A 248 -16.13 -29.61 17.51
CA SER A 248 -16.63 -28.81 18.62
C SER A 248 -17.08 -27.44 18.13
N ALA A 249 -18.29 -27.07 18.52
CA ALA A 249 -19.01 -25.89 18.08
C ALA A 249 -18.89 -24.75 19.10
N SER A 250 -19.16 -23.53 18.61
CA SER A 250 -19.60 -22.31 19.34
C SER A 250 -18.50 -21.29 19.71
N PRO A 251 -18.81 -19.97 19.82
CA PRO A 251 -19.86 -19.15 19.21
C PRO A 251 -19.29 -18.02 18.31
N SER A 252 -20.16 -17.45 17.47
CA SER A 252 -19.89 -16.35 16.55
C SER A 252 -20.04 -14.98 17.24
N PRO A 253 -19.13 -14.00 17.07
CA PRO A 253 -19.43 -12.60 17.35
C PRO A 253 -20.11 -11.97 16.14
N SER A 254 -21.37 -11.57 16.34
CA SER A 254 -22.16 -10.79 15.38
C SER A 254 -21.49 -9.42 15.13
N ARG A 255 -21.12 -9.15 13.88
CA ARG A 255 -20.90 -7.79 13.37
C ARG A 255 -21.90 -7.57 12.23
N SER A 256 -22.73 -6.55 12.35
CA SER A 256 -23.71 -6.16 11.34
C SER A 256 -23.02 -5.87 10.00
N ALA A 257 -23.08 -6.83 9.09
CA ALA A 257 -22.84 -6.60 7.67
C ALA A 257 -24.20 -6.27 7.03
N SER A 258 -24.34 -5.06 6.49
CA SER A 258 -25.43 -4.79 5.55
C SER A 258 -24.97 -5.31 4.19
N SER A 259 -25.37 -6.52 3.84
CA SER A 259 -25.11 -7.12 2.53
C SER A 259 -26.43 -7.32 1.80
N SER A 260 -26.71 -6.48 0.80
CA SER A 260 -27.70 -6.83 -0.21
C SER A 260 -27.11 -7.91 -1.14
N PRO A 261 -27.87 -8.96 -1.50
CA PRO A 261 -27.42 -9.97 -2.45
C PRO A 261 -27.20 -9.35 -3.83
N PRO A 262 -26.15 -9.76 -4.58
CA PRO A 262 -25.86 -9.19 -5.88
C PRO A 262 -26.91 -9.60 -6.93
N PRO A 263 -27.31 -8.70 -7.84
CA PRO A 263 -28.07 -9.07 -9.03
C PRO A 263 -27.21 -10.00 -9.92
N ALA A 264 -27.86 -10.97 -10.56
CA ALA A 264 -27.21 -11.94 -11.43
C ALA A 264 -26.52 -11.24 -12.61
N GLY A 265 -25.19 -11.18 -12.59
CA GLY A 265 -24.34 -10.62 -13.66
C GLY A 265 -23.43 -9.45 -13.27
N GLY A 266 -23.48 -8.97 -12.02
CA GLY A 266 -22.62 -7.86 -11.54
C GLY A 266 -21.50 -8.26 -10.59
N CYS A 267 -20.86 -7.27 -9.96
CA CYS A 267 -20.04 -7.45 -8.76
C CYS A 267 -20.78 -6.94 -7.52
N SER A 268 -20.36 -7.37 -6.33
CA SER A 268 -20.72 -6.75 -5.06
C SER A 268 -19.48 -6.12 -4.42
N ALA A 269 -19.70 -5.15 -3.52
CA ALA A 269 -18.62 -4.59 -2.72
C ALA A 269 -19.06 -4.42 -1.26
N SER A 270 -18.16 -4.70 -0.33
CA SER A 270 -18.39 -4.54 1.11
C SER A 270 -17.35 -3.60 1.71
N TYR A 271 -17.79 -2.64 2.52
CA TYR A 271 -16.93 -1.68 3.20
C TYR A 271 -16.69 -2.11 4.65
N ALA A 272 -15.44 -2.03 5.08
CA ALA A 272 -15.05 -2.22 6.47
C ALA A 272 -14.11 -1.10 6.91
N LYS A 273 -14.50 -0.35 7.94
CA LYS A 273 -13.61 0.57 8.65
C LYS A 273 -12.60 -0.26 9.45
N THR A 274 -11.31 -0.08 9.17
CA THR A 274 -10.23 -0.86 9.78
C THR A 274 -9.63 -0.17 11.00
N SER A 275 -9.58 1.15 10.99
CA SER A 275 -9.09 1.98 12.10
C SER A 275 -9.72 3.38 12.07
N GLU A 276 -9.70 4.07 13.20
CA GLU A 276 -10.21 5.43 13.34
C GLU A 276 -9.41 6.19 14.40
N TRP A 277 -9.14 7.46 14.14
CA TRP A 277 -8.46 8.38 15.05
C TRP A 277 -9.09 9.78 14.95
N ALA A 278 -8.62 10.72 15.76
CA ALA A 278 -9.11 12.10 15.73
C ALA A 278 -8.91 12.71 14.33
N GLY A 279 -10.03 12.96 13.62
CA GLY A 279 -10.05 13.57 12.30
C GLY A 279 -9.73 12.63 11.13
N GLY A 280 -9.48 11.34 11.36
CA GLY A 280 -9.17 10.41 10.26
C GLY A 280 -9.56 8.95 10.51
N PHE A 281 -9.53 8.16 9.44
CA PHE A 281 -9.88 6.74 9.47
C PHE A 281 -9.22 5.97 8.33
N GLY A 282 -9.01 4.67 8.56
CA GLY A 282 -8.64 3.71 7.51
C GLY A 282 -9.82 2.81 7.18
N ALA A 283 -9.96 2.44 5.91
CA ALA A 283 -10.97 1.49 5.46
C ALA A 283 -10.46 0.57 4.36
N ASN A 284 -11.06 -0.61 4.29
CA ASN A 284 -10.87 -1.58 3.22
C ASN A 284 -12.23 -1.87 2.56
N VAL A 285 -12.22 -2.03 1.25
CA VAL A 285 -13.39 -2.41 0.46
C VAL A 285 -13.06 -3.69 -0.30
N THR A 286 -13.84 -4.74 -0.05
CA THR A 286 -13.72 -6.02 -0.75
C THR A 286 -14.73 -6.07 -1.88
N VAL A 287 -14.26 -6.29 -3.09
CA VAL A 287 -15.04 -6.46 -4.32
C VAL A 287 -15.11 -7.95 -4.64
N THR A 288 -16.32 -8.47 -4.83
CA THR A 288 -16.54 -9.88 -5.20
C THR A 288 -17.25 -9.95 -6.54
N ALA A 289 -16.71 -10.74 -7.47
CA ALA A 289 -17.34 -10.97 -8.76
C ALA A 289 -18.55 -11.89 -8.63
N GLY A 290 -19.60 -11.61 -9.40
CA GLY A 290 -20.76 -12.49 -9.51
C GLY A 290 -20.45 -13.79 -10.26
N ALA A 291 -21.49 -14.54 -10.61
CA ALA A 291 -21.38 -15.88 -11.21
C ALA A 291 -20.68 -15.92 -12.58
N SER A 292 -20.57 -14.80 -13.29
CA SER A 292 -19.93 -14.69 -14.60
C SER A 292 -18.45 -14.25 -14.52
N GLY A 293 -17.93 -13.94 -13.34
CA GLY A 293 -16.67 -13.21 -13.21
C GLY A 293 -16.79 -11.77 -13.71
N THR A 294 -15.67 -11.04 -13.73
CA THR A 294 -15.56 -9.70 -14.30
C THR A 294 -14.17 -9.42 -14.87
N ASN A 295 -14.05 -8.50 -15.82
CA ASN A 295 -12.74 -8.05 -16.35
C ASN A 295 -12.30 -6.71 -15.75
N GLY A 296 -13.23 -5.94 -15.21
CA GLY A 296 -12.96 -4.79 -14.36
C GLY A 296 -14.10 -4.55 -13.37
N TRP A 297 -13.92 -3.59 -12.48
CA TRP A 297 -14.97 -3.21 -11.53
C TRP A 297 -14.92 -1.73 -11.24
N THR A 298 -16.10 -1.19 -10.97
CA THR A 298 -16.31 0.17 -10.47
C THR A 298 -17.12 0.10 -9.19
N VAL A 299 -16.57 0.64 -8.10
CA VAL A 299 -17.25 0.77 -6.80
C VAL A 299 -17.59 2.22 -6.53
N ARG A 300 -18.81 2.48 -6.07
CA ARG A 300 -19.27 3.80 -5.68
C ARG A 300 -19.54 3.81 -4.17
N LEU A 301 -18.90 4.74 -3.47
CA LEU A 301 -19.03 4.99 -2.04
C LEU A 301 -19.75 6.33 -1.85
N THR A 302 -20.93 6.32 -1.22
CA THR A 302 -21.68 7.55 -0.92
C THR A 302 -21.56 7.88 0.56
N TRP A 303 -20.92 9.01 0.87
CA TRP A 303 -20.55 9.41 2.22
C TRP A 303 -21.67 10.21 2.91
N PRO A 304 -22.17 9.78 4.07
CA PRO A 304 -23.27 10.45 4.76
C PRO A 304 -22.86 11.70 5.54
N ASN A 305 -21.57 11.86 5.86
CA ASN A 305 -21.08 12.90 6.77
C ASN A 305 -19.95 13.74 6.18
N GLY A 306 -19.88 13.84 4.85
CA GLY A 306 -18.86 14.67 4.18
C GLY A 306 -17.44 14.13 4.31
N GLN A 307 -17.27 12.83 4.57
CA GLN A 307 -15.95 12.23 4.61
C GLN A 307 -15.23 12.38 3.28
N THR A 308 -13.91 12.57 3.34
CA THR A 308 -13.05 12.73 2.17
C THR A 308 -11.96 11.69 2.19
N ILE A 309 -11.71 11.03 1.06
CA ILE A 309 -10.56 10.13 0.93
C ILE A 309 -9.29 10.95 0.73
N THR A 310 -8.26 10.72 1.54
CA THR A 310 -6.98 11.47 1.54
C THR A 310 -5.84 10.70 0.86
N SER A 311 -5.86 9.36 0.92
CA SER A 311 -4.90 8.50 0.22
C SER A 311 -5.54 7.14 -0.05
N TYR A 312 -5.14 6.44 -1.10
CA TYR A 312 -5.71 5.13 -1.46
C TYR A 312 -4.68 4.22 -2.12
N TRP A 313 -4.96 2.92 -2.13
CA TRP A 313 -4.14 1.88 -2.76
C TRP A 313 -5.01 0.79 -3.40
N ASN A 314 -4.47 0.08 -4.40
CA ASN A 314 -5.15 -0.96 -5.18
C ASN A 314 -6.44 -0.52 -5.92
N ALA A 315 -6.66 0.78 -6.08
CA ALA A 315 -7.73 1.34 -6.89
C ALA A 315 -7.31 2.71 -7.42
N THR A 316 -7.93 3.16 -8.50
CA THR A 316 -7.95 4.58 -8.87
C THR A 316 -9.24 5.18 -8.32
N ILE A 317 -9.15 6.16 -7.42
CA ILE A 317 -10.32 6.78 -6.79
C ILE A 317 -10.46 8.23 -7.21
N THR A 318 -11.68 8.62 -7.59
CA THR A 318 -12.07 10.01 -7.81
C THR A 318 -13.20 10.39 -6.86
N SER A 319 -13.16 11.58 -6.28
CA SER A 319 -14.17 12.04 -5.32
C SER A 319 -14.81 13.35 -5.77
N SER A 320 -16.13 13.43 -5.73
CA SER A 320 -16.92 14.62 -6.04
C SER A 320 -18.26 14.58 -5.31
N GLY A 321 -18.68 15.71 -4.72
CA GLY A 321 -20.02 15.86 -4.15
C GLY A 321 -20.41 14.81 -3.09
N GLY A 322 -19.49 14.42 -2.21
CA GLY A 322 -19.74 13.41 -1.17
C GLY A 322 -19.76 11.96 -1.70
N VAL A 323 -19.39 11.75 -2.96
CA VAL A 323 -19.31 10.42 -3.58
C VAL A 323 -17.88 10.15 -4.00
N SER A 324 -17.38 8.95 -3.71
CA SER A 324 -16.10 8.46 -4.21
C SER A 324 -16.31 7.27 -5.14
N THR A 325 -15.75 7.35 -6.34
CA THR A 325 -15.80 6.29 -7.35
C THR A 325 -14.42 5.66 -7.47
N ALA A 326 -14.31 4.39 -7.11
CA ALA A 326 -13.10 3.58 -7.19
C ALA A 326 -13.17 2.63 -8.39
N THR A 327 -12.09 2.55 -9.17
CA THR A 327 -11.95 1.62 -10.30
C THR A 327 -10.73 0.74 -10.11
N ASN A 328 -10.76 -0.46 -10.69
CA ASN A 328 -9.64 -1.39 -10.61
C ASN A 328 -8.35 -0.83 -11.22
N VAL A 329 -7.21 -1.33 -10.74
CA VAL A 329 -5.91 -1.17 -11.40
C VAL A 329 -5.63 -2.38 -12.30
N SER A 330 -4.52 -2.37 -13.03
CA SER A 330 -4.22 -3.33 -14.11
C SER A 330 -4.21 -4.79 -13.65
N TYR A 331 -3.78 -5.08 -12.41
CA TYR A 331 -3.62 -6.45 -11.92
C TYR A 331 -4.82 -7.01 -11.15
N ASN A 332 -5.81 -6.18 -10.78
CA ASN A 332 -6.92 -6.62 -9.91
C ASN A 332 -8.32 -6.42 -10.51
N GLY A 333 -8.42 -6.09 -11.80
CA GLY A 333 -9.71 -5.99 -12.49
C GLY A 333 -10.34 -7.33 -12.85
N LYS A 334 -9.50 -8.27 -13.32
CA LYS A 334 -9.97 -9.57 -13.79
C LYS A 334 -10.18 -10.54 -12.63
N LEU A 335 -11.42 -10.91 -12.38
CA LEU A 335 -11.82 -11.84 -11.32
C LEU A 335 -12.67 -12.96 -11.92
N SER A 336 -12.33 -14.21 -11.65
CA SER A 336 -13.18 -15.35 -11.99
C SER A 336 -14.48 -15.32 -11.17
N ALA A 337 -15.46 -16.15 -11.54
CA ALA A 337 -16.72 -16.24 -10.81
C ALA A 337 -16.53 -16.45 -9.30
N GLY A 338 -17.15 -15.60 -8.47
CA GLY A 338 -17.06 -15.65 -7.01
C GLY A 338 -15.70 -15.22 -6.42
N GLN A 339 -14.70 -14.89 -7.24
CA GLN A 339 -13.41 -14.39 -6.74
C GLN A 339 -13.54 -12.98 -6.20
N SER A 340 -12.65 -12.65 -5.26
CA SER A 340 -12.63 -11.34 -4.61
C SER A 340 -11.28 -10.66 -4.73
N THR A 341 -11.30 -9.34 -4.73
CA THR A 341 -10.13 -8.48 -4.51
C THR A 341 -10.48 -7.40 -3.51
N SER A 342 -9.49 -6.66 -3.03
CA SER A 342 -9.72 -5.56 -2.11
C SER A 342 -8.88 -4.34 -2.46
N PHE A 343 -9.45 -3.18 -2.21
CA PHE A 343 -8.73 -1.92 -2.18
C PHE A 343 -8.91 -1.23 -0.84
N GLY A 344 -8.03 -0.29 -0.52
CA GLY A 344 -8.10 0.42 0.74
C GLY A 344 -7.80 1.91 0.58
N PHE A 345 -8.15 2.66 1.61
CA PHE A 345 -7.91 4.08 1.66
C PHE A 345 -7.86 4.60 3.09
N ASN A 346 -7.18 5.73 3.26
CA ASN A 346 -7.35 6.60 4.42
C ASN A 346 -8.29 7.74 4.03
N GLY A 347 -9.10 8.16 4.97
CA GLY A 347 -9.96 9.33 4.82
C GLY A 347 -9.93 10.23 6.04
N ALA A 348 -10.45 11.44 5.85
CA ALA A 348 -10.70 12.43 6.89
C ALA A 348 -12.19 12.57 7.14
N TRP A 349 -12.55 12.94 8.37
CA TRP A 349 -13.92 13.20 8.78
C TRP A 349 -13.98 14.34 9.80
N THR A 350 -15.12 15.03 9.84
CA THR A 350 -15.41 16.06 10.84
C THR A 350 -16.75 15.76 11.50
N GLY A 351 -16.80 15.72 12.84
CA GLY A 351 -18.02 15.45 13.59
C GLY A 351 -18.37 13.96 13.65
N SER A 352 -18.91 13.39 12.57
CA SER A 352 -19.38 12.00 12.54
C SER A 352 -18.75 11.22 11.38
N ASN A 353 -18.54 9.91 11.59
CA ASN A 353 -17.94 9.02 10.60
C ASN A 353 -18.78 7.75 10.38
N ASN A 354 -19.99 7.91 9.86
CA ASN A 354 -20.88 6.79 9.54
C ASN A 354 -20.45 6.11 8.22
N ALA A 355 -20.64 4.79 8.14
CA ALA A 355 -20.26 4.00 6.97
C ALA A 355 -20.97 4.50 5.68
N PRO A 356 -20.29 4.46 4.53
CA PRO A 356 -20.89 4.85 3.26
C PRO A 356 -21.89 3.81 2.77
N THR A 357 -22.82 4.23 1.91
CA THR A 357 -23.53 3.28 1.05
C THR A 357 -22.61 2.84 -0.08
N VAL A 358 -22.51 1.52 -0.30
CA VAL A 358 -21.61 0.92 -1.29
C VAL A 358 -22.41 0.28 -2.42
N SER A 359 -22.01 0.53 -3.67
CA SER A 359 -22.50 -0.21 -4.83
C SER A 359 -21.35 -0.61 -5.74
N CYS A 360 -21.50 -1.70 -6.49
CA CYS A 360 -20.48 -2.20 -7.42
C CYS A 360 -21.10 -2.47 -8.79
N THR A 361 -20.33 -2.20 -9.84
CA THR A 361 -20.70 -2.49 -11.23
C THR A 361 -19.51 -3.16 -11.92
N ALA A 362 -19.76 -4.34 -12.52
CA ALA A 362 -18.78 -5.02 -13.36
C ALA A 362 -18.60 -4.24 -14.67
N THR A 363 -17.37 -4.14 -15.16
CA THR A 363 -17.01 -3.36 -16.37
C THR A 363 -16.26 -4.18 -17.39
#